data_AF-A0A972LWT3-F1
#
_entry.id   AF-A0A972LWT3-F1
#
_cell.length_a   1.000
_cell.length_b   1.000
_cell.length_c   1.000
_cell.angle_alpha   90.00
_cell.angle_beta   90.00
_cell.angle_gamma   90.00
#
_symmetry.space_group_name_H-M   'P 1'
#
loop_
_entity.id
_entity.type
_entity.pdbx_description
1 polymer ?
#
loop_
_entity_poly.entity_id
_entity_poly.type
_entity_poly.pdbx_seq_one_letter_code
_entity_poly.pdbx_strand_id
1 'polypeptide(L)' 'MAKKQTVKRGAPEKPPGQRKSVLLGVRMTETERAEVDAAADGKASTWAREVLLRAARRRNR' A
#
# COMPACT_ATOMS: atom_id res chain seq x y z
N MET A 1 -2.97 30.15 0.95
CA MET A 1 -1.73 29.34 0.96
C MET A 1 -1.81 28.31 2.08
N ALA A 2 -1.94 27.01 1.78
CA ALA A 2 -2.10 25.98 2.81
C ALA A 2 -0.74 25.63 3.44
N LYS A 3 -0.62 25.81 4.76
CA LYS A 3 0.58 25.50 5.56
C LYS A 3 0.90 24.01 5.47
N LYS A 4 2.10 23.66 4.99
CA LYS A 4 2.67 22.30 5.10
C LYS A 4 2.96 22.01 6.57
N GLN A 5 2.15 21.14 7.18
CA GLN A 5 2.35 20.67 8.54
C GLN A 5 3.45 19.60 8.54
N THR A 6 4.61 19.94 9.10
CA THR A 6 5.70 19.02 9.45
C THR A 6 5.20 18.00 10.47
N VAL A 7 5.05 16.74 10.06
CA VAL A 7 4.59 15.64 10.92
C VAL A 7 5.70 15.32 11.92
N LYS A 8 5.52 15.73 13.18
CA LYS A 8 6.39 15.33 14.30
C LYS A 8 6.23 13.81 14.57
N ARG A 9 7.35 13.13 14.79
CA ARG A 9 7.40 11.70 15.15
C ARG A 9 6.65 11.52 16.49
N GLY A 10 5.60 10.69 16.51
CA GLY A 10 4.72 10.49 17.67
C GLY A 10 3.30 11.06 17.52
N ALA A 11 2.94 11.66 16.39
CA ALA A 11 1.56 12.09 16.14
C ALA A 11 0.62 10.86 16.11
N PRO A 12 -0.55 10.93 16.80
CA PRO A 12 -1.53 9.85 16.82
C PRO A 12 -2.00 9.51 15.41
N GLU A 13 -2.39 8.25 15.19
CA GLU A 13 -2.92 7.83 13.90
C GLU A 13 -4.07 8.73 13.47
N LYS A 14 -4.05 9.15 12.20
CA LYS A 14 -5.13 9.99 11.66
C LYS A 14 -6.48 9.28 11.83
N PRO A 15 -7.56 10.01 12.18
CA PRO A 15 -8.91 9.47 12.19
C PRO A 15 -9.21 8.77 10.85
N PRO A 16 -9.98 7.66 10.83
CA PRO A 16 -10.24 6.90 9.60
C PRO A 16 -10.71 7.76 8.41
N GLY A 17 -11.59 8.74 8.65
CA GLY A 17 -12.10 9.66 7.60
C GLY A 17 -11.08 10.67 7.05
N GLN A 18 -9.90 10.80 7.67
CA GLN A 18 -8.79 11.64 7.17
C GLN A 18 -7.67 10.81 6.53
N ARG A 19 -7.78 9.48 6.53
CA ARG A 19 -6.85 8.60 5.84
C ARG A 19 -7.19 8.65 4.35
N LYS A 20 -6.29 9.21 3.55
CA LYS A 20 -6.42 9.17 2.09
C LYS A 20 -6.14 7.74 1.63
N SER A 21 -7.16 7.08 1.08
CA SER A 21 -7.02 5.80 0.38
C SER A 21 -6.90 6.04 -1.12
N VAL A 22 -6.24 5.11 -1.80
CA VAL A 22 -6.18 5.04 -3.27
C VAL A 22 -6.53 3.60 -3.62
N LEU A 23 -7.37 3.43 -4.64
CA LEU A 23 -7.69 2.13 -5.20
C LEU A 23 -6.77 1.87 -6.39
N LEU A 24 -6.14 0.70 -6.41
CA LEU A 24 -5.34 0.22 -7.53
C LEU A 24 -6.00 -1.06 -8.05
N GLY A 25 -6.58 -1.00 -9.25
CA GLY A 25 -7.08 -2.17 -9.95
C GLY A 25 -5.97 -2.79 -10.79
N VAL A 26 -5.66 -4.07 -10.55
CA VAL A 26 -4.71 -4.85 -11.36
C VAL A 26 -5.51 -5.94 -12.07
N ARG A 27 -5.44 -5.95 -13.39
CA ARG A 27 -6.04 -7.04 -14.19
C ARG A 27 -5.06 -8.21 -14.18
N MET A 28 -5.59 -9.39 -13.92
CA MET A 28 -4.85 -10.64 -13.83
C MET A 28 -5.72 -11.76 -14.39
N THR A 29 -5.08 -12.77 -14.94
CA THR A 29 -5.68 -14.06 -15.25
C THR A 29 -6.02 -14.82 -13.97
N GLU A 30 -6.83 -15.88 -14.07
CA GLU A 30 -7.15 -16.72 -12.92
C GLU A 30 -5.92 -17.41 -12.34
N THR A 31 -4.99 -17.84 -13.20
CA THR A 31 -3.73 -18.47 -12.78
C THR A 31 -2.85 -17.50 -11.99
N GLU A 32 -2.64 -16.29 -12.51
CA GLU A 32 -1.88 -15.25 -11.80
C GLU A 32 -2.52 -14.88 -10.47
N ARG A 33 -3.87 -14.83 -10.42
CA ARG A 33 -4.59 -14.58 -9.18
C ARG A 33 -4.35 -15.67 -8.14
N ALA A 34 -4.44 -16.94 -8.54
CA ALA A 34 -4.21 -18.07 -7.63
C ALA A 34 -2.78 -18.06 -7.07
N GLU A 35 -1.79 -17.75 -7.89
CA GLU A 35 -0.40 -17.61 -7.44
C GLU A 35 -0.23 -16.46 -6.43
N VAL A 36 -0.85 -15.31 -6.69
CA VAL A 36 -0.82 -14.16 -5.77
C VAL A 36 -1.52 -14.48 -4.46
N ASP A 37 -2.70 -15.10 -4.50
CA ASP A 37 -3.46 -15.46 -3.31
C ASP A 37 -2.71 -16.49 -2.44
N ALA A 38 -2.03 -17.46 -3.07
CA ALA A 38 -1.14 -18.40 -2.38
C ALA A 38 0.08 -17.70 -1.76
N ALA A 39 0.72 -16.79 -2.49
CA ALA A 39 1.87 -16.02 -1.99
C ALA A 39 1.49 -15.03 -0.87
N ALA A 40 0.23 -14.61 -0.84
CA ALA A 40 -0.28 -13.63 0.11
C ALA A 40 -0.92 -14.23 1.36
N ASP A 41 -1.03 -15.56 1.47
CA ASP A 41 -1.67 -16.26 2.61
C ASP A 41 -3.07 -15.68 2.93
N GLY A 42 -3.87 -15.44 1.88
CA GLY A 42 -5.20 -14.84 2.00
C GLY A 42 -5.22 -13.32 2.34
N LYS A 43 -4.06 -12.65 2.41
CA LYS A 43 -3.93 -11.21 2.70
C LYS A 43 -3.39 -10.41 1.51
N ALA A 44 -3.97 -10.63 0.32
CA ALA A 44 -3.53 -10.05 -0.96
C ALA A 44 -3.26 -8.55 -0.92
N SER A 45 -4.16 -7.74 -0.35
CA SER A 45 -4.00 -6.28 -0.28
C SER A 45 -2.78 -5.83 0.55
N THR A 46 -2.54 -6.49 1.69
CA THR A 46 -1.41 -6.20 2.56
C THR A 46 -0.11 -6.62 1.89
N TRP A 47 -0.08 -7.83 1.34
CA TRP A 47 1.05 -8.36 0.59
C TRP A 47 1.42 -7.47 -0.60
N ALA A 48 0.43 -7.09 -1.42
CA ALA A 48 0.65 -6.23 -2.59
C ALA A 48 1.23 -4.87 -2.19
N ARG A 49 0.71 -4.27 -1.10
CA ARG A 49 1.26 -3.01 -0.56
C ARG A 49 2.74 -3.15 -0.20
N GLU A 50 3.13 -4.21 0.49
CA GLU A 50 4.52 -4.42 0.91
C GLU A 50 5.45 -4.66 -0.27
N VAL A 51 5.03 -5.47 -1.24
CA VAL A 51 5.77 -5.74 -2.48
C VAL A 51 5.99 -4.43 -3.26
N LEU A 52 4.95 -3.63 -3.46
CA LEU A 52 5.03 -2.35 -4.16
C LEU A 52 5.96 -1.35 -3.44
N LEU A 53 5.86 -1.25 -2.11
CA LEU A 53 6.74 -0.39 -1.32
C LEU A 53 8.21 -0.86 -1.40
N ARG A 54 8.46 -2.17 -1.40
CA ARG A 54 9.80 -2.74 -1.53
C ARG A 54 10.39 -2.46 -2.91
N ALA A 55 9.60 -2.64 -3.97
CA ALA A 55 10.02 -2.35 -5.35
C ALA A 55 10.35 -0.86 -5.54
N ALA A 56 9.50 0.04 -5.03
CA ALA A 56 9.73 1.48 -5.09
C ALA A 56 11.03 1.90 -4.38
N ARG A 57 11.34 1.30 -3.22
CA ARG A 57 12.58 1.58 -2.49
C ARG A 57 13.84 1.13 -3.23
N ARG A 58 13.80 0.01 -3.96
CA ARG A 58 14.94 -0.47 -4.76
C ARG A 58 15.25 0.45 -5.94
N ARG A 59 14.24 1.08 -6.53
CA ARG A 59 14.39 1.98 -7.69
C ARG A 59 14.97 3.36 -7.33
N ASN A 60 14.94 3.75 -6.05
CA ASN A 60 15.45 5.02 -5.56
C ASN A 60 16.87 4.92 -4.94
N ARG A 61 17.55 3.78 -5.09
CA ARG A 61 18.97 3.59 -4.76
C ARG A 61 19.78 3.59 -6.03
#